data_AF-A0A359I7M3-F1
#
_entry.id   AF-A0A359I7M3-F1
#
_cell.length_a   1.000
_cell.length_b   1.000
_cell.length_c   1.000
_cell.angle_alpha   90.00
_cell.angle_beta   90.00
_cell.angle_gamma   90.00
#
_symmetry.space_group_name_H-M   'P 1'
#
loop_
_entity.id
_entity.type
_entity.pdbx_description
1 polymer ?
#
loop_
_entity_poly.entity_id
_entity_poly.type
_entity_poly.pdbx_seq_one_letter_code
_entity_poly.pdbx_strand_id
1 'polypeptide(L)'
;GNVDSKGLELAVTAHLISNKDWSWDVTANAAWQQVRIKNLTLTPGAPSPDTEVGPWIDAYQMQVFSTDYAPYSFYLYKQLYDQETGRPIEGLYADLDGDGQITNNDRYHCHSPAPDWILGLSTQLRYKKWSLSTSLRANIGGYIFNGMAMNTGAWETMSYNDYQLNNLNRSFLDTRFTRRQFLSDYYLENASFLKMDNLQLTYDFGQVYKSLNLHVSAMVQNVFTITKYKGVDPESGNGVDTAVYPRPRTYSVTIGLNF
;
A
#
# COMPACT_ATOMS: atom_id res chain seq x y z
N GLY A 1 -18.12 6.51 19.57
CA GLY A 1 -17.17 5.40 19.44
C GLY A 1 -15.81 5.79 19.97
N ASN A 2 -15.04 4.81 20.46
CA ASN A 2 -13.70 4.98 21.03
C ASN A 2 -12.71 4.04 20.33
N VAL A 3 -11.46 4.48 20.20
CA VAL A 3 -10.36 3.72 19.58
C VAL A 3 -9.19 3.68 20.57
N ASP A 4 -8.54 2.52 20.70
CA ASP A 4 -7.29 2.34 21.45
C ASP A 4 -6.13 2.29 20.44
N SER A 5 -5.04 2.99 20.74
CA SER A 5 -3.84 3.05 19.89
C SER A 5 -2.60 2.83 20.74
N LYS A 6 -1.75 1.91 20.32
CA LYS A 6 -0.48 1.58 20.97
C LYS A 6 0.60 1.53 19.92
N GLY A 7 1.80 1.98 20.26
CA GLY A 7 2.90 1.97 19.31
C GLY A 7 4.24 2.15 19.99
N LEU A 8 5.29 1.92 19.21
CA LEU A 8 6.68 2.16 19.55
C LEU A 8 7.35 2.86 18.39
N GLU A 9 8.06 3.95 18.68
CA GLU A 9 8.86 4.67 17.69
C GLU A 9 10.32 4.67 18.12
N LEU A 10 11.19 4.38 17.15
CA LEU A 10 12.64 4.38 17.33
C LEU A 10 13.25 5.16 16.17
N ALA A 11 14.20 6.02 16.49
CA ALA A 11 14.99 6.75 15.51
C ALA A 11 16.46 6.69 15.92
N VAL A 12 17.33 6.37 14.96
CA VAL A 12 18.77 6.29 15.15
C VAL A 12 19.45 7.06 14.02
N THR A 13 20.33 7.97 14.39
CA THR A 13 21.23 8.65 13.45
C THR A 13 22.65 8.22 13.75
N ALA A 14 23.37 7.78 12.72
CA ALA A 14 24.75 7.37 12.78
C ALA A 14 25.60 8.27 11.88
N HIS A 15 26.62 8.89 12.47
CA HIS A 15 27.66 9.64 11.77
C HIS A 15 28.83 8.69 11.47
N LEU A 16 28.74 7.95 10.38
CA LEU A 16 29.68 6.87 10.05
C LEU A 16 31.07 7.40 9.67
N ILE A 17 31.11 8.53 8.97
CA ILE A 17 32.35 9.23 8.62
C ILE A 17 32.14 10.71 8.90
N SER A 18 33.09 11.34 9.57
CA SER A 18 33.10 12.80 9.76
C SER A 18 34.53 13.30 9.75
N ASN A 19 34.97 13.78 8.60
CA ASN A 19 36.25 14.48 8.44
C ASN A 19 36.11 15.62 7.42
N LYS A 20 37.22 16.31 7.14
CA LYS A 20 37.24 17.48 6.27
C LYS A 20 36.76 17.19 4.83
N ASP A 21 37.10 16.01 4.31
CA ASP A 21 36.85 15.66 2.91
C ASP A 21 35.61 14.78 2.74
N TRP A 22 35.20 14.05 3.78
CA TRP A 22 34.12 13.08 3.73
C TRP A 22 33.18 13.26 4.92
N SER A 23 31.88 13.26 4.69
CA SER A 23 30.93 12.84 5.73
C SER A 23 29.95 11.82 5.20
N TRP A 24 29.54 10.92 6.07
CA TRP A 24 28.51 9.95 5.75
C TRP A 24 27.59 9.81 6.96
N ASP A 25 26.35 10.23 6.77
CA ASP A 25 25.31 10.25 7.77
C ASP A 25 24.21 9.28 7.32
N VAL A 26 23.77 8.41 8.22
CA VAL A 26 22.67 7.48 7.99
C VAL A 26 21.66 7.66 9.10
N THR A 27 20.41 7.91 8.75
CA THR A 27 19.29 7.97 9.68
C THR A 27 18.32 6.85 9.36
N ALA A 28 17.98 6.06 10.37
CA ALA A 28 16.95 5.04 10.29
C ALA A 28 15.86 5.36 11.31
N ASN A 29 14.60 5.20 10.90
CA ASN A 29 13.45 5.30 11.78
C ASN A 29 12.56 4.08 11.61
N ALA A 30 11.95 3.64 12.70
CA ALA A 30 11.00 2.55 12.73
C ALA A 30 9.84 2.94 13.63
N ALA A 31 8.62 2.79 13.13
CA ALA A 31 7.40 2.95 13.89
C ALA A 31 6.61 1.65 13.79
N TRP A 32 6.24 1.09 14.94
CA TRP A 32 5.23 0.05 15.05
C TRP A 32 3.99 0.68 15.65
N GLN A 33 2.82 0.43 15.05
CA GLN A 33 1.56 0.95 15.56
C GLN A 33 0.46 -0.09 15.41
N GLN A 34 -0.35 -0.22 16.45
CA GLN A 34 -1.55 -1.04 16.45
C GLN A 34 -2.73 -0.20 16.95
N VAL A 35 -3.77 -0.15 16.13
CA VAL A 35 -5.01 0.57 16.44
C VAL A 35 -6.15 -0.44 16.51
N ARG A 36 -7.03 -0.33 17.51
CA ARG A 36 -8.22 -1.18 17.66
C ARG A 36 -9.44 -0.37 18.07
N ILE A 37 -10.58 -0.66 17.48
CA ILE A 37 -11.86 -0.07 17.87
C ILE A 37 -12.30 -0.68 19.20
N LYS A 38 -12.62 0.14 20.20
CA LYS A 38 -13.09 -0.33 21.51
C LYS A 38 -14.59 -0.29 21.68
N ASN A 39 -15.25 0.67 21.06
CA ASN A 39 -16.70 0.79 21.10
C ASN A 39 -17.17 1.59 19.88
N LEU A 40 -18.29 1.20 19.26
CA LEU A 40 -18.94 2.00 18.22
C LEU A 40 -20.17 2.74 18.73
N THR A 41 -20.69 2.38 19.90
CA THR A 41 -21.89 3.01 20.47
C THR A 41 -21.55 4.22 21.35
N LEU A 42 -22.53 5.10 21.52
CA LEU A 42 -22.48 6.22 22.49
C LEU A 42 -23.04 5.81 23.86
N THR A 43 -23.82 4.72 23.91
CA THR A 43 -24.48 4.21 25.12
C THR A 43 -23.65 3.06 25.71
N PRO A 44 -23.07 3.22 26.91
CA PRO A 44 -22.34 2.13 27.57
C PRO A 44 -23.19 0.86 27.70
N GLY A 45 -22.69 -0.27 27.19
CA GLY A 45 -23.36 -1.57 27.27
C GLY A 45 -24.38 -1.88 26.17
N ALA A 46 -24.63 -0.96 25.22
CA ALA A 46 -25.46 -1.26 24.05
C ALA A 46 -24.72 -2.18 23.05
N PRO A 47 -25.43 -3.07 22.32
CA PRO A 47 -24.85 -3.84 21.23
C PRO A 47 -24.17 -2.91 20.23
N SER A 48 -22.94 -3.25 19.85
CA SER A 48 -22.13 -2.47 18.92
C SER A 48 -22.06 -3.21 17.58
N PRO A 49 -23.09 -3.11 16.71
CA PRO A 49 -23.10 -3.84 15.46
C PRO A 49 -21.97 -3.35 14.55
N ASP A 50 -21.47 -4.29 13.76
CA ASP A 50 -20.52 -4.03 12.70
C ASP A 50 -21.08 -3.00 11.71
N THR A 51 -20.23 -2.06 11.29
CA THR A 51 -20.61 -1.00 10.34
C THR A 51 -19.74 -1.10 9.10
N GLU A 52 -20.34 -1.38 7.95
CA GLU A 52 -19.62 -1.40 6.66
C GLU A 52 -19.10 0.02 6.32
N VAL A 53 -17.85 0.08 5.86
CA VAL A 53 -17.12 1.33 5.61
C VAL A 53 -16.18 1.20 4.40
N GLY A 54 -15.57 2.32 4.01
CA GLY A 54 -14.58 2.35 2.93
C GLY A 54 -15.22 2.56 1.55
N PRO A 55 -14.42 2.46 0.48
CA PRO A 55 -14.87 2.67 -0.89
C PRO A 55 -15.92 1.64 -1.32
N TRP A 56 -16.89 2.09 -2.12
CA TRP A 56 -17.87 1.24 -2.77
C TRP A 56 -17.33 0.74 -4.11
N ILE A 57 -17.56 -0.53 -4.41
CA ILE A 57 -17.53 -1.07 -5.77
C ILE A 57 -18.91 -1.65 -6.06
N ASP A 58 -19.61 -1.04 -7.01
CA ASP A 58 -21.05 -1.23 -7.22
C ASP A 58 -21.83 -1.06 -5.90
N ALA A 59 -22.40 -2.14 -5.37
CA ALA A 59 -23.21 -2.15 -4.15
C ALA A 59 -22.49 -2.78 -2.94
N TYR A 60 -21.16 -2.98 -3.01
CA TYR A 60 -20.41 -3.70 -1.98
C TYR A 60 -19.32 -2.85 -1.34
N GLN A 61 -19.15 -3.02 -0.03
CA GLN A 61 -18.02 -2.55 0.75
C GLN A 61 -17.25 -3.75 1.30
N MET A 62 -15.92 -3.66 1.27
CA MET A 62 -15.02 -4.74 1.66
C MET A 62 -14.48 -4.58 3.08
N GLN A 63 -14.75 -3.43 3.72
CA GLN A 63 -14.18 -3.06 5.01
C GLN A 63 -15.29 -2.81 6.02
N VAL A 64 -14.96 -3.06 7.29
CA VAL A 64 -15.89 -2.93 8.40
C VAL A 64 -15.24 -2.24 9.59
N PHE A 65 -16.04 -1.49 10.32
CA PHE A 65 -15.73 -1.11 11.69
C PHE A 65 -16.33 -2.15 12.63
N SER A 66 -15.46 -2.83 13.36
CA SER A 66 -15.82 -3.88 14.32
C SER A 66 -15.00 -3.73 15.59
N THR A 67 -15.64 -3.96 16.74
CA THR A 67 -14.95 -3.91 18.03
C THR A 67 -13.83 -4.94 18.11
N ASP A 68 -12.73 -4.55 18.74
CA ASP A 68 -11.48 -5.29 18.90
C ASP A 68 -10.66 -5.54 17.63
N TYR A 69 -11.13 -5.05 16.47
CA TYR A 69 -10.40 -5.07 15.20
C TYR A 69 -9.81 -3.69 14.86
N ALA A 70 -8.84 -3.68 13.95
CA ALA A 70 -8.30 -2.45 13.41
C ALA A 70 -9.38 -1.70 12.60
N PRO A 71 -9.41 -0.36 12.62
CA PRO A 71 -10.26 0.39 11.72
C PRO A 71 -10.04 -0.04 10.26
N TYR A 72 -11.13 -0.13 9.50
CA TYR A 72 -11.12 -0.57 8.11
C TYR A 72 -10.57 -1.99 7.89
N SER A 73 -10.67 -2.87 8.89
CA SER A 73 -10.37 -4.29 8.69
C SER A 73 -11.26 -4.86 7.59
N PHE A 74 -10.73 -5.76 6.76
CA PHE A 74 -11.54 -6.34 5.69
C PHE A 74 -12.49 -7.39 6.25
N TYR A 75 -13.68 -7.50 5.67
CA TYR A 75 -14.69 -8.47 6.05
C TYR A 75 -15.21 -9.18 4.80
N LEU A 76 -14.63 -10.34 4.53
CA LEU A 76 -14.71 -11.03 3.23
C LEU A 76 -15.05 -12.50 3.42
N TYR A 77 -15.49 -13.13 2.33
CA TYR A 77 -15.63 -14.58 2.25
C TYR A 77 -14.27 -15.24 2.01
N LYS A 78 -14.09 -16.41 2.63
CA LYS A 78 -12.90 -17.24 2.44
C LYS A 78 -13.01 -18.06 1.16
N GLN A 79 -12.20 -17.73 0.15
CA GLN A 79 -12.22 -18.39 -1.15
C GLN A 79 -11.78 -19.86 -1.05
N LEU A 80 -12.53 -20.77 -1.68
CA LEU A 80 -12.10 -22.17 -1.86
C LEU A 80 -11.41 -22.37 -3.20
N TYR A 81 -10.50 -23.34 -3.23
CA TYR A 81 -9.62 -23.62 -4.37
C TYR A 81 -9.75 -25.08 -4.80
N ASP A 82 -9.69 -25.30 -6.10
CA ASP A 82 -9.67 -26.61 -6.72
C ASP A 82 -8.34 -27.30 -6.42
N GLN A 83 -8.39 -28.54 -5.93
CA GLN A 83 -7.21 -29.26 -5.45
C GLN A 83 -6.27 -29.70 -6.58
N GLU A 84 -6.78 -29.91 -7.79
CA GLU A 84 -6.00 -30.40 -8.93
C GLU A 84 -5.32 -29.25 -9.67
N THR A 85 -6.05 -28.16 -9.90
CA THR A 85 -5.61 -27.01 -10.70
C THR A 85 -5.05 -25.87 -9.86
N GLY A 86 -5.36 -25.83 -8.56
CA GLY A 86 -4.98 -24.75 -7.64
C GLY A 86 -5.72 -23.42 -7.88
N ARG A 87 -6.73 -23.40 -8.77
CA ARG A 87 -7.50 -22.20 -9.10
C ARG A 87 -8.62 -21.96 -8.08
N PRO A 88 -8.99 -20.70 -7.82
CA PRO A 88 -10.16 -20.43 -7.01
C PRO A 88 -11.42 -20.92 -7.74
N ILE A 89 -12.36 -21.51 -7.01
CA ILE A 89 -13.61 -22.03 -7.56
C ILE A 89 -14.66 -20.91 -7.54
N GLU A 90 -15.24 -20.63 -8.70
CA GLU A 90 -16.26 -19.58 -8.84
C GLU A 90 -17.47 -19.82 -7.93
N GLY A 91 -17.86 -18.80 -7.15
CA GLY A 91 -19.04 -18.83 -6.29
C GLY A 91 -18.94 -19.78 -5.09
N LEU A 92 -17.79 -20.43 -4.87
CA LEU A 92 -17.62 -21.38 -3.78
C LEU A 92 -16.69 -20.81 -2.69
N TYR A 93 -17.24 -20.70 -1.49
CA TYR A 93 -16.59 -20.15 -0.31
C TYR A 93 -16.64 -21.15 0.85
N ALA A 94 -15.78 -20.97 1.83
CA ALA A 94 -15.81 -21.79 3.04
C ALA A 94 -17.05 -21.44 3.86
N ASP A 95 -17.87 -22.45 4.14
CA ASP A 95 -18.91 -22.41 5.17
C ASP A 95 -18.22 -22.39 6.54
N LEU A 96 -18.38 -21.28 7.27
CA LEU A 96 -17.72 -21.05 8.56
C LEU A 96 -18.64 -21.35 9.75
N ASP A 97 -19.95 -21.34 9.58
CA ASP A 97 -20.91 -21.65 10.63
C ASP A 97 -21.51 -23.06 10.56
N GLY A 98 -21.26 -23.78 9.47
CA GLY A 98 -21.55 -25.19 9.26
C GLY A 98 -22.99 -25.48 8.87
N ASP A 99 -23.75 -24.49 8.40
CA ASP A 99 -25.17 -24.64 8.06
C ASP A 99 -25.43 -25.12 6.61
N GLY A 100 -24.36 -25.28 5.82
CA GLY A 100 -24.41 -25.73 4.43
C GLY A 100 -24.86 -24.67 3.42
N GLN A 101 -25.04 -23.42 3.83
CA GLN A 101 -25.37 -22.28 2.99
C GLN A 101 -24.26 -21.23 3.10
N ILE A 102 -24.00 -20.51 2.00
CA ILE A 102 -23.09 -19.36 2.05
C ILE A 102 -23.91 -18.11 2.24
N THR A 103 -23.80 -17.51 3.43
CA THR A 103 -24.54 -16.33 3.86
C THR A 103 -23.59 -15.27 4.44
N ASN A 104 -24.12 -14.10 4.82
CA ASN A 104 -23.31 -13.05 5.44
C ASN A 104 -22.58 -13.47 6.74
N ASN A 105 -22.99 -14.57 7.36
CA ASN A 105 -22.33 -15.14 8.55
C ASN A 105 -21.01 -15.85 8.23
N ASP A 106 -20.76 -16.21 6.96
CA ASP A 106 -19.53 -16.87 6.51
C ASP A 106 -18.40 -15.89 6.16
N ARG A 107 -18.66 -14.59 6.34
CA ARG A 107 -17.62 -13.57 6.24
C ARG A 107 -16.80 -13.53 7.51
N TYR A 108 -15.53 -13.19 7.38
CA TYR A 108 -14.61 -13.09 8.51
C TYR A 108 -13.69 -11.87 8.39
N HIS A 109 -13.24 -11.38 9.54
CA HIS A 109 -12.27 -10.30 9.62
C HIS A 109 -10.89 -10.78 9.13
N CYS A 110 -10.40 -10.18 8.06
CA CYS A 110 -9.16 -10.56 7.40
C CYS A 110 -8.26 -9.35 7.19
N HIS A 111 -7.18 -9.25 7.97
CA HIS A 111 -6.17 -8.20 7.84
C HIS A 111 -6.73 -6.75 7.89
N SER A 112 -5.85 -5.77 7.71
CA SER A 112 -6.21 -4.36 7.64
C SER A 112 -5.31 -3.61 6.66
N PRO A 113 -5.76 -2.46 6.13
CA PRO A 113 -4.92 -1.63 5.27
C PRO A 113 -3.84 -0.87 6.03
N ALA A 114 -4.01 -0.68 7.34
CA ALA A 114 -2.97 -0.11 8.18
C ALA A 114 -1.77 -1.08 8.26
N PRO A 115 -0.54 -0.63 7.94
CA PRO A 115 0.66 -1.44 8.11
C PRO A 115 1.02 -1.58 9.59
N ASP A 116 1.58 -2.72 9.96
CA ASP A 116 2.08 -2.97 11.31
C ASP A 116 3.37 -2.19 11.59
N TRP A 117 4.24 -2.09 10.57
CA TRP A 117 5.52 -1.41 10.65
C TRP A 117 5.70 -0.40 9.52
N ILE A 118 6.17 0.79 9.89
CA ILE A 118 6.58 1.86 8.99
C ILE A 118 8.06 2.13 9.25
N LEU A 119 8.88 1.88 8.24
CA LEU A 119 10.33 2.01 8.32
C LEU A 119 10.79 3.11 7.36
N GLY A 120 11.78 3.88 7.79
CA GLY A 120 12.46 4.87 6.97
C GLY A 120 13.96 4.73 7.09
N LEU A 121 14.65 4.96 5.97
CA LEU A 121 16.10 5.00 5.90
C LEU A 121 16.50 6.17 5.00
N SER A 122 17.26 7.11 5.52
CA SER A 122 17.89 8.15 4.71
C SER A 122 19.40 8.09 4.87
N THR A 123 20.12 8.35 3.80
CA THR A 123 21.58 8.44 3.82
C THR A 123 22.02 9.68 3.07
N GLN A 124 22.99 10.38 3.65
CA GLN A 124 23.65 11.54 3.08
C GLN A 124 25.15 11.27 3.08
N LEU A 125 25.72 11.15 1.89
CA LEU A 125 27.15 11.02 1.67
C LEU A 125 27.65 12.32 1.04
N ARG A 126 28.66 12.93 1.64
CA ARG A 126 29.41 14.05 1.06
C ARG A 126 30.84 13.60 0.84
N TYR A 127 31.36 13.81 -0.36
CA TYR A 127 32.76 13.66 -0.68
C TYR A 127 33.28 14.91 -1.40
N LYS A 128 34.04 15.74 -0.70
CA LYS A 128 34.53 17.05 -1.16
C LYS A 128 33.37 17.89 -1.70
N LYS A 129 33.35 18.10 -3.02
CA LYS A 129 32.35 18.87 -3.76
C LYS A 129 31.12 18.06 -4.18
N TRP A 130 31.16 16.73 -4.01
CA TRP A 130 30.05 15.84 -4.32
C TRP A 130 29.18 15.60 -3.10
N SER A 131 27.86 15.62 -3.30
CA SER A 131 26.88 15.19 -2.29
C SER A 131 25.89 14.23 -2.93
N LEU A 132 25.71 13.06 -2.33
CA LEU A 132 24.74 12.05 -2.70
C LEU A 132 23.75 11.90 -1.54
N SER A 133 22.46 11.98 -1.82
CA SER A 133 21.42 11.75 -0.84
C SER A 133 20.36 10.79 -1.38
N THR A 134 19.81 9.96 -0.50
CA THR A 134 18.66 9.12 -0.84
C THR A 134 17.79 8.89 0.39
N SER A 135 16.50 8.68 0.13
CA SER A 135 15.49 8.33 1.11
C SER A 135 14.74 7.09 0.64
N LEU A 136 14.66 6.10 1.52
CA LEU A 136 13.87 4.89 1.37
C LEU A 136 12.81 4.81 2.47
N ARG A 137 11.65 4.28 2.12
CA ARG A 137 10.60 3.92 3.07
C ARG A 137 10.10 2.51 2.82
N ALA A 138 9.67 1.83 3.86
CA ALA A 138 8.99 0.55 3.75
C ALA A 138 7.78 0.50 4.67
N ASN A 139 6.68 -0.05 4.15
CA ASN A 139 5.51 -0.40 4.95
C ASN A 139 5.38 -1.92 4.94
N ILE A 140 5.19 -2.54 6.10
CA ILE A 140 5.13 -3.99 6.27
C ILE A 140 3.87 -4.36 7.04
N GLY A 141 3.17 -5.40 6.58
CA GLY A 141 1.98 -5.95 7.24
C GLY A 141 0.65 -5.36 6.77
N GLY A 142 0.68 -4.34 5.90
CA GLY A 142 -0.53 -3.77 5.30
C GLY A 142 -1.08 -4.64 4.17
N TYR A 143 -2.39 -4.68 4.03
CA TYR A 143 -3.10 -5.39 2.96
C TYR A 143 -4.01 -4.46 2.16
N ILE A 144 -4.14 -4.72 0.88
CA ILE A 144 -5.02 -3.97 -0.02
C ILE A 144 -5.92 -4.95 -0.76
N PHE A 145 -7.19 -4.60 -0.84
CA PHE A 145 -8.12 -5.27 -1.74
C PHE A 145 -7.92 -4.76 -3.17
N ASN A 146 -7.53 -5.65 -4.08
CA ASN A 146 -7.33 -5.37 -5.49
C ASN A 146 -8.69 -5.25 -6.20
N GLY A 147 -9.37 -4.13 -5.96
CA GLY A 147 -10.67 -3.81 -6.54
C GLY A 147 -10.62 -3.76 -8.06
N MET A 148 -9.49 -3.36 -8.65
CA MET A 148 -9.36 -3.33 -10.10
C MET A 148 -9.35 -4.74 -10.71
N ALA A 149 -8.60 -5.68 -10.12
CA ALA A 149 -8.63 -7.08 -10.54
C ALA A 149 -10.02 -7.69 -10.37
N MET A 150 -10.68 -7.45 -9.24
CA MET A 150 -12.06 -7.91 -9.01
C MET A 150 -13.04 -7.34 -10.04
N ASN A 151 -12.95 -6.04 -10.34
CA ASN A 151 -13.93 -5.33 -11.16
C ASN A 151 -13.76 -5.52 -12.68
N THR A 152 -12.57 -5.94 -13.14
CA THR A 152 -12.28 -6.13 -14.58
C THR A 152 -11.67 -7.49 -14.92
N GLY A 153 -11.56 -8.40 -13.94
CA GLY A 153 -10.94 -9.72 -14.08
C GLY A 153 -11.92 -10.87 -14.30
N ALA A 154 -13.18 -10.60 -14.65
CA ALA A 154 -14.20 -11.61 -14.93
C ALA A 154 -14.73 -11.51 -16.37
N TRP A 155 -15.13 -12.63 -16.97
CA TRP A 155 -15.56 -12.70 -18.36
C TRP A 155 -16.69 -11.72 -18.70
N GLU A 156 -17.66 -11.53 -17.81
CA GLU A 156 -18.77 -10.58 -17.99
C GLU A 156 -18.31 -9.13 -18.21
N THR A 157 -17.09 -8.79 -17.83
CA THR A 157 -16.53 -7.43 -17.94
C THR A 157 -15.86 -7.19 -19.30
N MET A 158 -15.73 -8.23 -20.13
CA MET A 158 -15.14 -8.14 -21.48
C MET A 158 -16.00 -7.28 -22.41
N SER A 159 -17.32 -7.23 -22.19
CA SER A 159 -18.22 -6.36 -22.94
C SER A 159 -19.32 -5.87 -21.99
N TYR A 160 -19.09 -4.69 -21.40
CA TYR A 160 -20.10 -4.02 -20.57
C TYR A 160 -21.26 -3.48 -21.41
N ASN A 161 -21.03 -3.24 -22.71
CA ASN A 161 -22.02 -2.82 -23.69
C ASN A 161 -21.71 -3.53 -25.02
N ASP A 162 -22.74 -3.99 -25.73
CA ASP A 162 -22.62 -4.81 -26.96
C ASP A 162 -21.74 -4.19 -28.07
N TYR A 163 -21.49 -2.88 -28.01
CA TYR A 163 -20.73 -2.13 -29.02
C TYR A 163 -19.25 -1.92 -28.68
N GLN A 164 -18.77 -2.41 -27.53
CA GLN A 164 -17.40 -2.20 -27.08
C GLN A 164 -16.79 -3.47 -26.48
N LEU A 165 -15.54 -3.75 -26.89
CA LEU A 165 -14.67 -4.73 -26.27
C LEU A 165 -13.76 -4.04 -25.25
N ASN A 166 -13.68 -4.59 -24.05
CA ASN A 166 -12.80 -4.14 -22.98
C ASN A 166 -11.66 -5.13 -22.77
N ASN A 167 -10.52 -4.62 -22.32
CA ASN A 167 -9.43 -5.46 -21.86
C ASN A 167 -9.74 -6.00 -20.47
N LEU A 168 -9.70 -7.33 -20.33
CA LEU A 168 -9.78 -7.98 -19.03
C LEU A 168 -8.48 -7.78 -18.25
N ASN A 169 -8.59 -7.64 -16.94
CA ASN A 169 -7.45 -7.71 -16.04
C ASN A 169 -6.75 -9.07 -16.17
N ARG A 170 -5.42 -9.07 -16.09
CA ARG A 170 -4.60 -10.28 -16.21
C ARG A 170 -5.00 -11.38 -15.23
N SER A 171 -5.55 -11.03 -14.06
CA SER A 171 -6.07 -11.97 -13.06
C SER A 171 -7.06 -13.00 -13.63
N PHE A 172 -7.78 -12.67 -14.71
CA PHE A 172 -8.67 -13.62 -15.40
C PHE A 172 -7.95 -14.89 -15.88
N LEU A 173 -6.65 -14.78 -16.25
CA LEU A 173 -5.87 -15.95 -16.69
C LEU A 173 -5.65 -16.96 -15.56
N ASP A 174 -5.65 -16.47 -14.31
CA ASP A 174 -5.47 -17.25 -13.10
C ASP A 174 -6.82 -17.76 -12.57
N THR A 175 -7.86 -16.91 -12.54
CA THR A 175 -9.17 -17.25 -11.94
C THR A 175 -10.13 -17.96 -12.89
N ARG A 176 -10.16 -17.57 -14.16
CA ARG A 176 -11.17 -17.97 -15.15
C ARG A 176 -12.62 -17.70 -14.73
N PHE A 177 -12.83 -16.75 -13.82
CA PHE A 177 -14.17 -16.39 -13.37
C PHE A 177 -15.01 -15.81 -14.52
N THR A 178 -16.22 -16.31 -14.66
CA THR A 178 -17.25 -15.79 -15.54
C THR A 178 -17.94 -14.57 -14.94
N ARG A 179 -18.13 -14.54 -13.62
CA ARG A 179 -18.81 -13.48 -12.85
C ARG A 179 -17.88 -12.85 -11.81
N ARG A 180 -18.03 -11.55 -11.56
CA ARG A 180 -17.26 -10.84 -10.53
C ARG A 180 -17.55 -11.39 -9.14
N GLN A 181 -16.48 -11.62 -8.37
CA GLN A 181 -16.54 -12.13 -6.99
C GLN A 181 -16.20 -10.98 -6.02
N PHE A 182 -17.19 -10.15 -5.69
CA PHE A 182 -16.99 -8.85 -5.03
C PHE A 182 -16.36 -8.89 -3.64
N LEU A 183 -16.70 -9.90 -2.84
CA LEU A 183 -16.29 -10.02 -1.44
C LEU A 183 -15.37 -11.22 -1.20
N SER A 184 -14.65 -11.68 -2.23
CA SER A 184 -13.70 -12.79 -2.12
C SER A 184 -12.35 -12.33 -1.58
N ASP A 185 -11.82 -13.02 -0.56
CA ASP A 185 -10.46 -12.78 -0.04
C ASP A 185 -9.35 -13.12 -1.03
N TYR A 186 -9.66 -13.74 -2.18
CA TYR A 186 -8.70 -13.94 -3.28
C TYR A 186 -8.07 -12.62 -3.76
N TYR A 187 -8.84 -11.53 -3.76
CA TYR A 187 -8.36 -10.21 -4.18
C TYR A 187 -7.71 -9.43 -3.04
N LEU A 188 -7.64 -9.99 -1.83
CA LEU A 188 -6.94 -9.38 -0.71
C LEU A 188 -5.44 -9.72 -0.80
N GLU A 189 -4.63 -8.71 -1.07
CA GLU A 189 -3.21 -8.89 -1.36
C GLU A 189 -2.33 -8.19 -0.32
N ASN A 190 -1.20 -8.80 0.00
CA ASN A 190 -0.20 -8.18 0.85
C ASN A 190 0.44 -6.98 0.13
N ALA A 191 0.23 -5.79 0.67
CA ALA A 191 0.69 -4.52 0.14
C ALA A 191 1.99 -4.05 0.80
N SER A 192 2.77 -4.96 1.41
CA SER A 192 4.07 -4.60 1.93
C SER A 192 4.99 -4.18 0.78
N PHE A 193 5.74 -3.11 0.98
CA PHE A 193 6.63 -2.59 -0.05
C PHE A 193 7.89 -1.95 0.53
N LEU A 194 8.94 -1.90 -0.28
CA LEU A 194 10.11 -1.04 -0.10
C LEU A 194 10.18 -0.08 -1.28
N LYS A 195 10.25 1.21 -1.00
CA LYS A 195 10.29 2.26 -2.01
C LYS A 195 11.47 3.19 -1.78
N MET A 196 12.17 3.52 -2.86
CA MET A 196 13.14 4.61 -2.87
C MET A 196 12.45 5.88 -3.37
N ASP A 197 12.19 6.79 -2.46
CA ASP A 197 11.44 8.03 -2.71
C ASP A 197 12.23 8.99 -3.57
N ASN A 198 13.52 9.14 -3.25
CA ASN A 198 14.39 10.01 -3.99
C ASN A 198 15.85 9.53 -4.00
N LEU A 199 16.54 9.93 -5.05
CA LEU A 199 17.98 9.85 -5.20
C LEU A 199 18.45 11.18 -5.79
N GLN A 200 19.34 11.88 -5.10
CA GLN A 200 19.87 13.16 -5.55
C GLN A 200 21.40 13.14 -5.53
N LEU A 201 21.99 13.60 -6.62
CA LEU A 201 23.42 13.84 -6.76
C LEU A 201 23.65 15.31 -7.04
N THR A 202 24.47 15.95 -6.21
CA THR A 202 24.83 17.36 -6.33
C THR A 202 26.34 17.50 -6.47
N TYR A 203 26.76 18.38 -7.36
CA TYR A 203 28.15 18.84 -7.44
C TYR A 203 28.20 20.35 -7.21
N ASP A 204 29.01 20.75 -6.23
CA ASP A 204 29.28 22.14 -5.93
C ASP A 204 30.54 22.60 -6.68
N PHE A 205 30.36 23.45 -7.69
CA PHE A 205 31.50 24.02 -8.42
C PHE A 205 32.24 25.05 -7.55
N GLY A 206 31.58 25.61 -6.54
CA GLY A 206 32.05 26.72 -5.71
C GLY A 206 31.99 28.03 -6.48
N GLN A 207 32.93 28.91 -6.18
CA GLN A 207 33.05 30.23 -6.81
C GLN A 207 33.51 30.09 -8.27
N VAL A 208 32.62 30.35 -9.22
CA VAL A 208 32.92 30.27 -10.66
C VAL A 208 33.32 31.64 -11.23
N TYR A 209 32.72 32.72 -10.73
CA TYR A 209 33.06 34.08 -11.17
C TYR A 209 32.71 35.16 -10.15
N LYS A 210 33.70 35.91 -9.64
CA LYS A 210 33.49 36.93 -8.58
C LYS A 210 32.63 36.32 -7.45
N SER A 211 31.60 36.99 -6.96
CA SER A 211 30.74 36.45 -5.91
C SER A 211 29.79 35.32 -6.35
N LEU A 212 29.81 34.92 -7.64
CA LEU A 212 28.92 33.89 -8.18
C LEU A 212 29.39 32.48 -7.78
N ASN A 213 28.61 31.84 -6.92
CA ASN A 213 28.73 30.41 -6.62
C ASN A 213 27.73 29.59 -7.45
N LEU A 214 28.18 28.44 -7.95
CA LEU A 214 27.39 27.54 -8.78
C LEU A 214 27.34 26.14 -8.15
N HIS A 215 26.14 25.58 -8.05
CA HIS A 215 25.97 24.15 -7.83
C HIS A 215 24.96 23.59 -8.83
N VAL A 216 25.15 22.33 -9.21
CA VAL A 216 24.24 21.60 -10.09
C VAL A 216 23.82 20.33 -9.37
N SER A 217 22.52 20.06 -9.37
CA SER A 217 21.99 18.81 -8.85
C SER A 217 21.13 18.10 -9.87
N ALA A 218 21.20 16.77 -9.86
CA ALA A 218 20.30 15.88 -10.56
C ALA A 218 19.53 15.06 -9.53
N MET A 219 18.22 14.98 -9.67
CA MET A 219 17.33 14.27 -8.76
C MET A 219 16.41 13.34 -9.53
N VAL A 220 16.17 12.17 -8.97
CA VAL A 220 15.13 11.24 -9.40
C VAL A 220 14.17 11.02 -8.25
N GLN A 221 12.87 11.15 -8.50
CA GLN A 221 11.78 10.85 -7.55
C GLN A 221 11.02 9.60 -7.98
N ASN A 222 10.51 8.82 -7.03
CA ASN A 222 9.88 7.51 -7.26
C ASN A 222 10.84 6.57 -8.03
N VAL A 223 12.05 6.39 -7.50
CA VAL A 223 13.14 5.68 -8.19
C VAL A 223 12.77 4.23 -8.41
N PHE A 224 12.26 3.53 -7.40
CA PHE A 224 11.70 2.18 -7.55
C PHE A 224 10.75 1.86 -6.40
N THR A 225 9.85 0.90 -6.63
CA THR A 225 9.02 0.25 -5.62
C THR A 225 9.16 -1.26 -5.79
N ILE A 226 9.48 -1.96 -4.70
CA ILE A 226 9.55 -3.41 -4.62
C ILE A 226 8.36 -3.87 -3.77
N THR A 227 7.47 -4.66 -4.35
CA THR A 227 6.28 -5.20 -3.66
C THR A 227 5.87 -6.54 -4.28
N LYS A 228 5.11 -7.33 -3.52
CA LYS A 228 4.42 -8.53 -4.02
C LYS A 228 3.01 -8.23 -4.53
N TYR A 229 2.51 -7.02 -4.28
CA TYR A 229 1.22 -6.56 -4.75
C TYR A 229 1.15 -6.56 -6.28
N LYS A 230 0.11 -7.17 -6.85
CA LYS A 230 -0.07 -7.34 -8.29
C LYS A 230 -0.80 -6.16 -8.94
N GLY A 231 -1.41 -5.28 -8.16
CA GLY A 231 -2.05 -4.06 -8.64
C GLY A 231 -1.05 -2.97 -9.02
N VAL A 232 -1.56 -1.73 -9.16
CA VAL A 232 -0.80 -0.63 -9.75
C VAL A 232 0.13 0.04 -8.74
N ASP A 233 -0.35 0.28 -7.53
CA ASP A 233 0.42 0.95 -6.47
C ASP A 233 0.05 0.34 -5.09
N PRO A 234 1.02 -0.22 -4.34
CA PRO A 234 0.77 -0.76 -3.00
C PRO A 234 0.50 0.33 -1.94
N GLU A 235 0.49 1.60 -2.33
CA GLU A 235 0.25 2.74 -1.44
C GLU A 235 -1.21 3.28 -1.50
N SER A 236 -2.19 2.44 -1.88
CA SER A 236 -3.59 2.87 -1.92
C SER A 236 -4.10 3.26 -0.52
N GLY A 237 -4.35 4.56 -0.32
CA GLY A 237 -4.64 5.15 0.99
C GLY A 237 -5.93 4.69 1.66
N ASN A 238 -6.88 4.12 0.89
CA ASN A 238 -8.18 3.68 1.42
C ASN A 238 -8.28 2.15 1.60
N GLY A 239 -7.20 1.39 1.33
CA GLY A 239 -7.19 -0.07 1.43
C GLY A 239 -7.91 -0.82 0.31
N VAL A 240 -8.58 -0.12 -0.60
CA VAL A 240 -9.16 -0.69 -1.82
C VAL A 240 -8.51 0.01 -3.00
N ASP A 241 -7.87 -0.74 -3.88
CA ASP A 241 -7.24 -0.20 -5.08
C ASP A 241 -8.16 -0.32 -6.29
N THR A 242 -8.62 0.83 -6.76
CA THR A 242 -9.36 0.97 -8.02
C THR A 242 -8.60 1.83 -9.02
N ALA A 243 -7.34 2.19 -8.70
CA ALA A 243 -6.54 3.06 -9.54
C ALA A 243 -5.98 2.30 -10.75
N VAL A 244 -5.96 2.99 -11.88
CA VAL A 244 -5.43 2.45 -13.14
C VAL A 244 -4.02 2.99 -13.42
N TYR A 245 -3.63 4.08 -12.77
CA TYR A 245 -2.39 4.81 -13.07
C TYR A 245 -1.41 4.82 -11.90
N PRO A 246 -0.15 4.41 -12.12
CA PRO A 246 0.89 4.47 -11.10
C PRO A 246 1.41 5.90 -10.93
N ARG A 247 2.08 6.14 -9.80
CA ARG A 247 2.82 7.39 -9.58
C ARG A 247 3.98 7.51 -10.58
N PRO A 248 4.13 8.64 -11.31
CA PRO A 248 5.19 8.78 -12.29
C PRO A 248 6.57 8.91 -11.63
N ARG A 249 7.60 8.45 -12.34
CA ARG A 249 9.01 8.71 -12.00
C ARG A 249 9.43 10.04 -12.60
N THR A 250 9.89 10.96 -11.76
CA THR A 250 10.28 12.32 -12.18
C THR A 250 11.80 12.44 -12.16
N TYR A 251 12.36 12.98 -13.25
CA TYR A 251 13.77 13.35 -13.34
C TYR A 251 13.86 14.87 -13.35
N SER A 252 14.78 15.43 -12.58
CA SER A 252 14.95 16.89 -12.47
C SER A 252 16.41 17.25 -12.43
N VAL A 253 16.75 18.36 -13.10
CA VAL A 253 18.07 18.98 -13.02
C VAL A 253 17.87 20.39 -12.49
N THR A 254 18.58 20.73 -11.42
CA THR A 254 18.51 22.05 -10.79
C THR A 254 19.88 22.70 -10.86
N ILE A 255 19.90 23.94 -11.36
CA ILE A 255 21.08 24.80 -11.39
C ILE A 255 20.85 25.89 -10.35
N GLY A 256 21.66 25.92 -9.30
CA GLY A 256 21.60 26.95 -8.27
C GLY A 256 22.74 27.95 -8.42
N LEU A 257 22.37 29.23 -8.47
CA LEU A 257 23.28 30.37 -8.54
C LEU A 257 23.11 31.22 -7.29
N ASN A 258 24.19 31.41 -6.53
CA ASN A 258 24.22 32.30 -5.37
C ASN A 258 25.15 33.48 -5.68
N PHE A 259 24.73 34.71 -5.35
CA PHE A 259 25.44 35.97 -5.64
C PHE A 259 25.98 36.62 -4.37
#